data_AF-A0A3E1NRZ0-F1
#
_entry.id   AF-A0A3E1NRZ0-F1
#
_cell.length_a   1.000
_cell.length_b   1.000
_cell.length_c   1.000
_cell.angle_alpha   90.00
_cell.angle_beta   90.00
_cell.angle_gamma   90.00
#
_symmetry.space_group_name_H-M   'P 1'
#
loop_
_entity.id
_entity.type
_entity.pdbx_description
1 polymer ?
#
loop_
_entity_poly.entity_id
_entity_poly.type
_entity_poly.pdbx_seq_one_letter_code
_entity_poly.pdbx_strand_id
1 'polypeptide(L)'
;MIVFHLPLIFVLMKRKLIYGIAICFAGLQFFHPTITHPPVTGDLQAPADVKKIIERACYDCHSNTPNLRWYDQVVPAYWLVANHIKDGRAALNFSNWDSLSAGDQKSALWLAVNQVLLGAMPPSAYTAIHSGAKLDDKDLQVLKNYLLTQQAAPAKAPAMALSSVTNVQPALNGINYIAGYTDWQVVNTTDRFDNGTLRVIYGNDVAIKAIQSNHTHPWPDGTIFAKVAWKEDTDSNGIINPGAFWQVEFMIRNSQQYADTKGWGWARWRGNDLKPYGKTATFSKECISCHEPMKDKDYVFTIPDTLVAGKLITTHYDRNRQLTTAIVKRPDNTYAQILRQIRPDPHWFGANIPGKPVSVNFTTFTDAQPALAVP
;
A
#
# COMPACT_ATOMS: atom_id res chain seq x y z
N MET A 1 -6.43 69.77 -29.75
CA MET A 1 -7.11 69.41 -28.48
C MET A 1 -7.64 67.99 -28.58
N ILE A 2 -6.82 66.95 -28.36
CA ILE A 2 -7.30 65.56 -28.26
C ILE A 2 -6.44 64.83 -27.21
N VAL A 3 -6.64 65.16 -25.94
CA VAL A 3 -6.14 64.35 -24.81
C VAL A 3 -7.13 64.67 -23.68
N PHE A 4 -7.90 63.68 -23.19
CA PHE A 4 -8.54 63.62 -21.84
C PHE A 4 -9.78 62.70 -21.75
N HIS A 5 -10.31 62.12 -22.84
CA HIS A 5 -11.50 61.23 -22.76
C HIS A 5 -11.24 59.71 -22.72
N LEU A 6 -10.01 59.24 -22.99
CA LEU A 6 -9.67 57.82 -22.83
C LEU A 6 -9.89 57.27 -21.39
N PRO A 7 -9.47 57.94 -20.29
CA PRO A 7 -9.52 57.32 -18.96
C PRO A 7 -10.95 57.05 -18.46
N LEU A 8 -11.94 57.86 -18.85
CA LEU A 8 -13.33 57.70 -18.38
C LEU A 8 -14.03 56.49 -19.02
N ILE A 9 -13.78 56.24 -20.31
CA ILE A 9 -14.33 55.09 -21.04
C ILE A 9 -13.72 53.78 -20.51
N PHE A 10 -12.40 53.77 -20.25
CA PHE A 10 -11.72 52.63 -19.61
C PHE A 10 -12.26 52.33 -18.20
N VAL A 11 -12.60 53.36 -17.40
CA VAL A 11 -13.20 53.20 -16.06
C VAL A 11 -14.63 52.65 -16.15
N LEU A 12 -15.44 53.12 -17.09
CA LEU A 12 -16.81 52.63 -17.29
C LEU A 12 -16.85 51.19 -17.82
N MET A 13 -15.96 50.83 -18.75
CA MET A 13 -15.80 49.45 -19.22
C MET A 13 -15.34 48.51 -18.10
N LYS A 14 -14.41 48.95 -17.24
CA LYS A 14 -13.99 48.19 -16.05
C LYS A 14 -15.15 47.95 -15.08
N ARG A 15 -16.00 48.95 -14.82
CA ARG A 15 -17.18 48.80 -13.95
C ARG A 15 -18.17 47.80 -14.51
N LYS A 16 -18.51 47.88 -15.81
CA LYS A 16 -19.40 46.91 -16.47
C LYS A 16 -18.84 45.48 -16.43
N LEU A 17 -17.52 45.32 -16.62
CA LEU A 17 -16.85 44.02 -16.49
C LEU A 17 -16.93 43.48 -15.06
N ILE A 18 -16.67 44.30 -14.04
CA ILE A 18 -16.77 43.90 -12.63
C ILE A 18 -18.20 43.46 -12.28
N TYR A 19 -19.22 44.22 -12.70
CA TYR A 19 -20.62 43.83 -12.47
C TYR A 19 -20.99 42.54 -13.20
N GLY A 20 -20.51 42.36 -14.44
CA GLY A 20 -20.70 41.12 -15.19
C GLY A 20 -20.10 39.93 -14.45
N ILE A 21 -18.84 40.03 -13.99
CA ILE A 21 -18.18 38.97 -13.21
C ILE A 21 -18.93 38.70 -11.90
N ALA A 22 -19.36 39.74 -11.18
CA ALA A 22 -20.09 39.58 -9.92
C ALA A 22 -21.44 38.89 -10.12
N ILE A 23 -22.18 39.22 -11.18
CA ILE A 23 -23.46 38.58 -11.54
C ILE A 23 -23.21 37.12 -11.94
N CYS A 24 -22.20 36.85 -12.78
CA CYS A 24 -21.83 35.48 -13.14
C CYS A 24 -21.42 34.67 -11.90
N PHE A 25 -20.62 35.23 -11.00
CA PHE A 25 -20.20 34.58 -9.77
C PHE A 25 -21.38 34.30 -8.83
N ALA A 26 -22.30 35.25 -8.66
CA ALA A 26 -23.54 35.05 -7.90
C ALA A 26 -24.43 33.98 -8.54
N GLY A 27 -24.55 33.98 -9.87
CA GLY A 27 -25.24 32.94 -10.64
C GLY A 27 -24.63 31.55 -10.44
N LEU A 28 -23.29 31.46 -10.39
CA LEU A 28 -22.59 30.20 -10.14
C LEU A 28 -22.88 29.62 -8.74
N GLN A 29 -23.09 30.46 -7.72
CA GLN A 29 -23.38 29.97 -6.37
C GLN A 29 -24.68 29.14 -6.28
N PHE A 30 -25.60 29.26 -7.25
CA PHE A 30 -26.81 28.43 -7.29
C PHE A 30 -26.54 26.96 -7.68
N PHE A 31 -25.39 26.66 -8.29
CA PHE A 31 -24.98 25.30 -8.64
C PHE A 31 -24.21 24.64 -7.49
N HIS A 32 -24.75 24.67 -6.28
CA HIS A 32 -24.08 24.19 -5.07
C HIS A 32 -24.57 22.78 -4.70
N PRO A 33 -23.77 21.70 -4.92
CA PRO A 33 -24.18 20.35 -4.53
C PRO A 33 -24.49 20.24 -3.04
N THR A 34 -25.19 19.18 -2.61
CA THR A 34 -25.47 18.96 -1.18
C THR A 34 -24.44 17.99 -0.60
N ILE A 35 -23.70 18.43 0.42
CA ILE A 35 -22.94 17.51 1.28
C ILE A 35 -23.91 16.89 2.30
N THR A 36 -24.01 15.56 2.30
CA THR A 36 -24.88 14.85 3.25
C THR A 36 -24.21 14.71 4.61
N HIS A 37 -25.02 14.63 5.67
CA HIS A 37 -24.56 14.40 7.05
C HIS A 37 -25.31 13.22 7.68
N PRO A 38 -25.01 11.97 7.26
CA PRO A 38 -25.62 10.80 7.88
C PRO A 38 -25.27 10.71 9.38
N PRO A 39 -26.06 9.99 10.19
CA PRO A 39 -25.73 9.79 11.61
C PRO A 39 -24.34 9.18 11.81
N VAL A 40 -23.69 9.54 12.91
CA VAL A 40 -22.47 8.88 13.37
C VAL A 40 -22.88 7.58 14.07
N THR A 41 -22.40 6.44 13.59
CA THR A 41 -22.75 5.10 14.11
C THR A 41 -21.58 4.42 14.80
N GLY A 42 -20.40 5.02 14.77
CA GLY A 42 -19.19 4.55 15.44
C GLY A 42 -18.10 5.60 15.32
N ASP A 43 -17.06 5.48 16.14
CA ASP A 43 -15.95 6.45 16.19
C ASP A 43 -14.65 5.79 16.63
N LEU A 44 -13.53 6.36 16.19
CA LEU A 44 -12.21 5.84 16.54
C LEU A 44 -11.96 5.95 18.05
N GLN A 45 -11.78 4.80 18.69
CA GLN A 45 -11.35 4.71 20.08
C GLN A 45 -9.81 4.70 20.15
N ALA A 46 -9.23 5.87 20.43
CA ALA A 46 -7.79 6.05 20.56
C ALA A 46 -7.46 7.03 21.70
N PRO A 47 -6.20 7.03 22.19
CA PRO A 47 -5.73 8.06 23.12
C PRO A 47 -6.03 9.49 22.62
N ALA A 48 -6.25 10.42 23.55
CA ALA A 48 -6.76 11.75 23.24
C ALA A 48 -5.86 12.55 22.28
N ASP A 49 -4.55 12.38 22.37
CA ASP A 49 -3.55 12.98 21.48
C ASP A 49 -3.64 12.42 20.06
N VAL A 50 -3.75 11.09 19.91
CA VAL A 50 -3.96 10.41 18.63
C VAL A 50 -5.26 10.87 17.99
N LYS A 51 -6.36 10.87 18.75
CA LYS A 51 -7.69 11.28 18.25
C LYS A 51 -7.68 12.73 17.78
N LYS A 52 -7.09 13.64 18.56
CA LYS A 52 -6.96 15.05 18.19
C LYS A 52 -6.22 15.27 16.87
N ILE A 53 -5.16 14.48 16.61
CA ILE A 53 -4.42 14.56 15.33
C ILE A 53 -5.30 14.10 14.17
N ILE A 54 -5.97 12.95 14.32
CA ILE A 54 -6.81 12.38 13.26
C ILE A 54 -8.03 13.24 12.97
N GLU A 55 -8.69 13.79 13.99
CA GLU A 55 -9.80 14.72 13.81
C GLU A 55 -9.35 15.97 13.02
N ARG A 56 -8.23 16.57 13.43
CA ARG A 56 -7.69 17.78 12.78
C ARG A 56 -7.30 17.55 11.33
N ALA A 57 -6.69 16.40 11.02
CA ALA A 57 -6.10 16.16 9.70
C ALA A 57 -7.02 15.41 8.72
N CYS A 58 -7.95 14.59 9.22
CA CYS A 58 -8.69 13.63 8.41
C CYS A 58 -10.21 13.88 8.40
N TYR A 59 -10.82 14.33 9.50
CA TYR A 59 -12.29 14.30 9.64
C TYR A 59 -13.02 15.23 8.67
N ASP A 60 -12.35 16.28 8.17
CA ASP A 60 -12.93 17.18 7.18
C ASP A 60 -13.35 16.46 5.90
N CYS A 61 -12.66 15.38 5.51
CA CYS A 61 -12.97 14.59 4.31
C CYS A 61 -13.48 13.18 4.64
N HIS A 62 -13.06 12.61 5.77
CA HIS A 62 -13.30 11.21 6.15
C HIS A 62 -14.31 11.06 7.29
N SER A 63 -15.22 12.03 7.51
CA SER A 63 -16.27 11.91 8.53
C SER A 63 -17.62 12.42 8.04
N ASN A 64 -18.71 12.01 8.71
CA ASN A 64 -20.06 12.53 8.48
C ASN A 64 -20.25 13.96 9.02
N THR A 65 -19.28 14.48 9.78
CA THR A 65 -19.31 15.81 10.41
C THR A 65 -18.12 16.67 9.94
N PRO A 66 -18.03 16.99 8.64
CA PRO A 66 -16.93 17.79 8.10
C PRO A 66 -16.99 19.21 8.65
N ASN A 67 -15.84 19.77 9.04
CA ASN A 67 -15.75 21.14 9.54
C ASN A 67 -15.43 22.11 8.40
N LEU A 68 -16.45 22.46 7.62
CA LEU A 68 -16.32 23.36 6.47
C LEU A 68 -16.11 24.81 6.93
N ARG A 69 -15.03 25.44 6.46
CA ARG A 69 -14.79 26.87 6.64
C ARG A 69 -15.69 27.66 5.71
N TRP A 70 -15.87 28.95 5.98
CA TRP A 70 -16.72 29.81 5.16
C TRP A 70 -16.27 29.85 3.68
N TYR A 71 -14.96 29.78 3.43
CA TYR A 71 -14.40 29.81 2.08
C TYR A 71 -14.53 28.46 1.35
N ASP A 72 -14.68 27.35 2.08
CA ASP A 72 -14.95 26.04 1.48
C ASP A 72 -16.34 26.00 0.85
N GLN A 73 -17.26 26.81 1.36
CA GLN A 73 -18.67 26.88 0.97
C GLN A 73 -18.92 27.78 -0.25
N VAL A 74 -17.86 28.27 -0.90
CA VAL A 74 -17.95 29.17 -2.05
C VAL A 74 -17.66 28.41 -3.34
N VAL A 75 -18.58 28.46 -4.30
CA VAL A 75 -18.39 27.91 -5.65
C VAL A 75 -17.39 28.76 -6.44
N PRO A 76 -16.48 28.17 -7.23
CA PRO A 76 -16.38 26.75 -7.60
C PRO A 76 -15.56 25.85 -6.67
N ALA A 77 -14.87 26.40 -5.67
CA ALA A 77 -14.06 25.60 -4.74
C ALA A 77 -14.90 24.54 -4.02
N TYR A 78 -16.14 24.87 -3.65
CA TYR A 78 -17.07 23.96 -3.02
C TYR A 78 -17.32 22.65 -3.81
N TRP A 79 -17.24 22.67 -5.15
CA TRP A 79 -17.39 21.45 -5.95
C TRP A 79 -16.28 20.45 -5.69
N LEU A 80 -15.04 20.94 -5.55
CA LEU A 80 -13.89 20.11 -5.19
C LEU A 80 -14.03 19.58 -3.76
N VAL A 81 -14.47 20.42 -2.83
CA VAL A 81 -14.72 20.03 -1.44
C VAL A 81 -15.76 18.92 -1.36
N ALA A 82 -16.90 19.07 -2.02
CA ALA A 82 -17.97 18.07 -2.03
C ALA A 82 -17.50 16.73 -2.63
N ASN A 83 -16.71 16.78 -3.72
CA ASN A 83 -16.13 15.58 -4.32
C ASN A 83 -15.10 14.90 -3.40
N HIS A 84 -14.19 15.67 -2.79
CA HIS A 84 -13.21 15.11 -1.86
C HIS A 84 -13.86 14.47 -0.62
N ILE A 85 -14.93 15.06 -0.09
CA ILE A 85 -15.68 14.47 1.02
C ILE A 85 -16.36 13.17 0.59
N LYS A 86 -16.97 13.15 -0.60
CA LYS A 86 -17.61 11.95 -1.15
C LYS A 86 -16.60 10.82 -1.34
N ASP A 87 -15.49 11.10 -2.01
CA ASP A 87 -14.46 10.11 -2.32
C ASP A 87 -13.70 9.69 -1.04
N GLY A 88 -13.43 10.63 -0.15
CA GLY A 88 -12.81 10.39 1.15
C GLY A 88 -13.64 9.40 1.99
N ARG A 89 -14.93 9.69 2.20
CA ARG A 89 -15.85 8.80 2.94
C ARG A 89 -16.02 7.43 2.27
N ALA A 90 -15.98 7.36 0.94
CA ALA A 90 -16.08 6.10 0.22
C ALA A 90 -14.84 5.21 0.42
N ALA A 91 -13.66 5.80 0.59
CA ALA A 91 -12.43 5.08 0.89
C ALA A 91 -12.31 4.71 2.38
N LEU A 92 -12.62 5.65 3.28
CA LEU A 92 -12.61 5.46 4.73
C LEU A 92 -13.51 6.49 5.40
N ASN A 93 -14.35 6.07 6.34
CA ASN A 93 -15.20 6.98 7.11
C ASN A 93 -15.05 6.71 8.62
N PHE A 94 -14.53 7.67 9.36
CA PHE A 94 -14.37 7.56 10.81
C PHE A 94 -15.72 7.57 11.54
N SER A 95 -16.79 8.10 10.95
CA SER A 95 -18.12 8.14 11.56
C SER A 95 -18.88 6.81 11.51
N ASN A 96 -18.34 5.78 10.87
CA ASN A 96 -18.86 4.42 10.91
C ASN A 96 -17.77 3.41 11.32
N TRP A 97 -16.81 3.84 12.14
CA TRP A 97 -15.63 3.06 12.51
C TRP A 97 -15.95 1.64 13.00
N ASP A 98 -17.01 1.49 13.79
CA ASP A 98 -17.43 0.21 14.38
C ASP A 98 -18.06 -0.76 13.36
N SER A 99 -18.30 -0.32 12.13
CA SER A 99 -18.69 -1.21 11.03
C SER A 99 -17.52 -2.04 10.48
N LEU A 100 -16.28 -1.61 10.75
CA LEU A 100 -15.06 -2.32 10.37
C LEU A 100 -14.75 -3.41 11.40
N SER A 101 -14.25 -4.56 10.93
CA SER A 101 -13.69 -5.56 11.85
C SER A 101 -12.45 -5.00 12.57
N ALA A 102 -12.10 -5.51 13.74
CA ALA A 102 -10.91 -5.05 14.47
C ALA A 102 -9.62 -5.13 13.62
N GLY A 103 -9.50 -6.13 12.74
CA GLY A 103 -8.39 -6.24 11.80
C GLY A 103 -8.40 -5.16 10.70
N ASP A 104 -9.59 -4.82 10.20
CA ASP A 104 -9.75 -3.78 9.18
C ASP A 104 -9.53 -2.38 9.77
N GLN A 105 -9.97 -2.13 11.01
CA GLN A 105 -9.67 -0.90 11.76
C GLN A 105 -8.15 -0.66 11.87
N LYS A 106 -7.40 -1.68 12.31
CA LYS A 106 -5.94 -1.61 12.37
C LYS A 106 -5.33 -1.34 11.00
N SER A 107 -5.77 -2.07 9.98
CA SER A 107 -5.26 -1.94 8.61
C SER A 107 -5.54 -0.54 8.02
N ALA A 108 -6.71 0.02 8.31
CA ALA A 108 -7.10 1.35 7.88
C ALA A 108 -6.23 2.45 8.51
N LEU A 109 -5.91 2.35 9.80
CA LEU A 109 -5.01 3.31 10.46
C LEU A 109 -3.58 3.19 9.92
N TRP A 110 -3.07 1.97 9.74
CA TRP A 110 -1.75 1.76 9.13
C TRP A 110 -1.70 2.34 7.71
N LEU A 111 -2.73 2.12 6.90
CA LEU A 111 -2.83 2.69 5.55
C LEU A 111 -2.88 4.22 5.60
N ALA A 112 -3.68 4.81 6.48
CA ALA A 112 -3.79 6.26 6.62
C ALA A 112 -2.44 6.90 6.95
N VAL A 113 -1.70 6.37 7.94
CA VAL A 113 -0.38 6.89 8.30
C VAL A 113 0.63 6.72 7.17
N ASN A 114 0.61 5.59 6.45
CA ASN A 114 1.50 5.39 5.30
C ASN A 114 1.18 6.35 4.14
N GLN A 115 -0.09 6.64 3.87
CA GLN A 115 -0.46 7.66 2.87
C GLN A 115 0.05 9.05 3.27
N VAL A 116 0.08 9.37 4.57
CA VAL A 116 0.70 10.61 5.07
C VAL A 116 2.21 10.60 4.86
N LEU A 117 2.89 9.50 5.22
CA LEU A 117 4.34 9.38 5.07
C LEU A 117 4.80 9.45 3.61
N LEU A 118 3.96 8.99 2.68
CA LEU A 118 4.19 9.08 1.24
C LEU A 118 3.79 10.45 0.65
N GLY A 119 3.30 11.38 1.47
CA GLY A 119 2.90 12.73 1.05
C GLY A 119 1.61 12.78 0.23
N ALA A 120 0.87 11.68 0.16
CA ALA A 120 -0.40 11.60 -0.56
C ALA A 120 -1.55 12.20 0.25
N MET A 121 -1.47 12.14 1.58
CA MET A 121 -2.50 12.65 2.49
C MET A 121 -1.93 13.54 3.60
N PRO A 122 -2.65 14.59 4.03
CA PRO A 122 -3.67 15.26 3.24
C PRO A 122 -3.04 15.86 1.96
N PRO A 123 -3.77 15.97 0.84
CA PRO A 123 -3.20 16.47 -0.41
C PRO A 123 -2.52 17.84 -0.23
N SER A 124 -1.39 18.06 -0.89
CA SER A 124 -0.62 19.32 -0.77
C SER A 124 -1.45 20.56 -1.13
N ALA A 125 -2.31 20.46 -2.15
CA ALA A 125 -3.25 21.52 -2.53
C ALA A 125 -4.25 21.85 -1.41
N TYR A 126 -4.68 20.85 -0.64
CA TYR A 126 -5.57 21.05 0.51
C TYR A 126 -4.83 21.78 1.64
N THR A 127 -3.64 21.29 2.03
CA THR A 127 -2.87 21.87 3.13
C THR A 127 -2.29 23.26 2.84
N ALA A 128 -2.20 23.66 1.56
CA ALA A 128 -1.82 25.02 1.17
C ALA A 128 -2.81 26.09 1.68
N ILE A 129 -4.09 25.72 1.79
CA ILE A 129 -5.17 26.61 2.27
C ILE A 129 -5.62 26.21 3.68
N HIS A 130 -5.46 24.91 4.02
CA HIS A 130 -5.77 24.32 5.32
C HIS A 130 -4.50 23.93 6.07
N SER A 131 -3.64 24.90 6.37
CA SER A 131 -2.36 24.65 7.04
C SER A 131 -2.51 23.93 8.38
N GLY A 132 -3.64 24.14 9.06
CA GLY A 132 -3.99 23.44 10.30
C GLY A 132 -4.15 21.93 10.16
N ALA A 133 -4.38 21.39 8.96
CA ALA A 133 -4.48 19.94 8.72
C ALA A 133 -3.12 19.27 8.45
N LYS A 134 -2.05 20.05 8.26
CA LYS A 134 -0.71 19.52 8.01
C LYS A 134 -0.20 18.75 9.23
N LEU A 135 0.26 17.52 9.04
CA LEU A 135 0.94 16.75 10.07
C LEU A 135 2.44 17.08 10.07
N ASP A 136 3.00 17.28 11.26
CA ASP A 136 4.43 17.43 11.45
C ASP A 136 5.09 16.12 11.96
N ASP A 137 6.41 16.15 12.15
CA ASP A 137 7.16 14.98 12.62
C ASP A 137 6.72 14.51 14.01
N LYS A 138 6.23 15.42 14.86
CA LYS A 138 5.75 15.09 16.20
C LYS A 138 4.40 14.37 16.12
N ASP A 139 3.49 14.87 15.29
CA ASP A 139 2.23 14.19 15.00
C ASP A 139 2.48 12.78 14.48
N LEU A 140 3.40 12.65 13.50
CA LEU A 140 3.77 11.36 12.93
C LEU A 140 4.36 10.42 13.97
N GLN A 141 5.21 10.91 14.88
CA GLN A 141 5.74 10.09 15.98
C GLN A 141 4.64 9.57 16.90
N VAL A 142 3.67 10.42 17.28
CA VAL A 142 2.51 10.00 18.11
C VAL A 142 1.72 8.90 17.41
N LEU A 143 1.38 9.10 16.13
CA LEU A 143 0.62 8.12 15.35
C LEU A 143 1.41 6.81 15.17
N LYS A 144 2.70 6.90 14.87
CA LYS A 144 3.59 5.74 14.74
C LYS A 144 3.64 4.95 16.04
N ASN A 145 3.90 5.61 17.17
CA ASN A 145 3.98 4.95 18.47
C ASN A 145 2.66 4.23 18.82
N TYR A 146 1.52 4.89 18.58
CA TYR A 146 0.22 4.27 18.77
C TYR A 146 0.03 3.03 17.89
N LEU A 147 0.34 3.11 16.60
CA LEU A 147 0.28 1.94 15.72
C LEU A 147 1.21 0.80 16.16
N LEU A 148 2.38 1.12 16.70
CA LEU A 148 3.30 0.12 17.24
C LEU A 148 2.72 -0.61 18.47
N THR A 149 1.84 0.01 19.25
CA THR A 149 1.10 -0.69 20.33
C THR A 149 0.06 -1.68 19.81
N GLN A 150 -0.34 -1.56 18.54
CA GLN A 150 -1.37 -2.38 17.92
C GLN A 150 -0.82 -3.54 17.10
N GLN A 151 0.52 -3.71 17.08
CA GLN A 151 1.22 -4.77 16.37
C GLN A 151 0.69 -6.16 16.71
N ALA A 152 0.87 -7.09 15.77
CA ALA A 152 0.57 -8.48 16.04
C ALA A 152 1.53 -9.01 17.12
N ALA A 153 0.97 -9.75 18.07
CA ALA A 153 1.79 -10.55 18.96
C ALA A 153 2.55 -11.63 18.16
N PRO A 154 3.72 -12.09 18.62
CA PRO A 154 4.40 -13.24 18.03
C PRO A 154 3.42 -14.41 17.91
N ALA A 155 3.27 -14.92 16.69
CA ALA A 155 2.34 -16.01 16.39
C ALA A 155 3.11 -17.31 16.18
N LYS A 156 2.48 -18.42 16.56
CA LYS A 156 2.92 -19.77 16.22
C LYS A 156 1.88 -20.40 15.32
N ALA A 157 2.04 -20.22 14.02
CA ALA A 157 1.13 -20.74 12.99
C ALA A 157 1.90 -21.71 12.09
N PRO A 158 2.02 -22.99 12.45
CA PRO A 158 2.88 -23.93 11.74
C PRO A 158 2.48 -24.06 10.27
N ALA A 159 3.46 -24.35 9.42
CA ALA A 159 3.22 -24.61 8.02
C ALA A 159 2.19 -25.74 7.84
N MET A 160 1.20 -25.48 6.99
CA MET A 160 0.19 -26.45 6.59
C MET A 160 0.36 -26.73 5.11
N ALA A 161 0.13 -27.99 4.72
CA ALA A 161 -0.01 -28.30 3.30
C ALA A 161 -1.16 -27.45 2.73
N LEU A 162 -0.89 -26.76 1.61
CA LEU A 162 -1.96 -26.19 0.82
C LEU A 162 -2.94 -27.31 0.47
N SER A 163 -4.23 -27.01 0.54
CA SER A 163 -5.22 -27.95 0.01
C SER A 163 -4.85 -28.24 -1.45
N SER A 164 -5.07 -29.48 -1.91
CA SER A 164 -4.87 -29.86 -3.31
C SER A 164 -5.93 -29.20 -4.19
N VAL A 165 -5.85 -27.87 -4.32
CA VAL A 165 -6.77 -27.07 -5.12
C VAL A 165 -6.39 -27.26 -6.58
N THR A 166 -7.13 -28.12 -7.27
CA THR A 166 -6.91 -28.42 -8.69
C THR A 166 -7.60 -27.42 -9.62
N ASN A 167 -8.60 -26.68 -9.14
CA ASN A 167 -9.36 -25.71 -9.93
C ASN A 167 -9.55 -24.38 -9.17
N VAL A 168 -8.56 -23.49 -9.30
CA VAL A 168 -8.60 -22.17 -8.68
C VAL A 168 -9.46 -21.23 -9.52
N GLN A 169 -10.48 -20.63 -8.91
CA GLN A 169 -11.35 -19.67 -9.60
C GLN A 169 -10.59 -18.39 -9.97
N PRO A 170 -10.89 -17.76 -11.13
CA PRO A 170 -10.34 -16.46 -11.48
C PRO A 170 -10.70 -15.39 -10.45
N ALA A 171 -9.89 -14.34 -10.38
CA ALA A 171 -10.26 -13.12 -9.66
C ALA A 171 -11.50 -12.48 -10.30
N LEU A 172 -12.24 -11.68 -9.52
CA LEU A 172 -13.51 -11.07 -9.98
C LEU A 172 -13.35 -10.11 -11.17
N ASN A 173 -12.13 -9.69 -11.48
CA ASN A 173 -11.78 -8.88 -12.65
C ASN A 173 -11.27 -9.73 -13.85
N GLY A 174 -11.43 -11.05 -13.80
CA GLY A 174 -11.08 -11.97 -14.88
C GLY A 174 -9.62 -12.41 -14.93
N ILE A 175 -8.78 -11.98 -13.99
CA ILE A 175 -7.38 -12.42 -13.93
C ILE A 175 -7.32 -13.85 -13.37
N ASN A 176 -6.73 -14.77 -14.13
CA ASN A 176 -6.53 -16.16 -13.70
C ASN A 176 -5.43 -16.28 -12.66
N TYR A 177 -5.55 -17.28 -11.80
CA TYR A 177 -4.48 -17.66 -10.89
C TYR A 177 -3.27 -18.16 -11.70
N ILE A 178 -2.07 -17.71 -11.33
CA ILE A 178 -0.82 -18.12 -11.96
C ILE A 178 -0.16 -19.14 -11.04
N ALA A 179 0.00 -20.39 -11.48
CA ALA A 179 0.73 -21.41 -10.74
C ALA A 179 2.24 -21.34 -11.01
N GLY A 180 3.06 -22.01 -10.19
CA GLY A 180 4.50 -22.15 -10.42
C GLY A 180 5.36 -20.91 -10.08
N TYR A 181 4.77 -19.84 -9.55
CA TYR A 181 5.54 -18.64 -9.15
C TYR A 181 6.58 -18.91 -8.06
N THR A 182 6.46 -20.00 -7.31
CA THR A 182 7.45 -20.40 -6.29
C THR A 182 8.75 -20.92 -6.90
N ASP A 183 8.77 -21.23 -8.19
CA ASP A 183 9.98 -21.55 -8.95
C ASP A 183 10.64 -20.31 -9.56
N TRP A 184 9.96 -19.16 -9.55
CA TRP A 184 10.54 -17.90 -10.00
C TRP A 184 11.59 -17.39 -9.00
N GLN A 185 12.41 -16.45 -9.45
CA GLN A 185 13.43 -15.86 -8.61
C GLN A 185 12.82 -14.91 -7.58
N VAL A 186 13.33 -14.94 -6.35
CA VAL A 186 12.94 -13.99 -5.31
C VAL A 186 13.57 -12.63 -5.56
N VAL A 187 12.73 -11.61 -5.49
CA VAL A 187 13.08 -10.20 -5.62
C VAL A 187 13.30 -9.58 -4.25
N ASN A 188 12.48 -9.91 -3.26
CA ASN A 188 12.56 -9.37 -1.92
C ASN A 188 11.83 -10.27 -0.90
N THR A 189 12.27 -10.22 0.36
CA THR A 189 11.58 -10.84 1.49
C THR A 189 11.26 -9.77 2.54
N THR A 190 10.20 -9.98 3.32
CA THR A 190 9.77 -8.99 4.30
C THR A 190 9.19 -9.66 5.53
N ASP A 191 9.63 -9.24 6.70
CA ASP A 191 8.98 -9.51 7.98
C ASP A 191 7.97 -8.38 8.27
N ARG A 192 6.68 -8.70 8.37
CA ARG A 192 5.58 -7.75 8.60
C ARG A 192 5.06 -7.86 10.03
N PHE A 193 5.83 -7.28 10.94
CA PHE A 193 5.53 -7.25 12.37
C PHE A 193 4.20 -6.55 12.70
N ASP A 194 3.69 -5.69 11.83
CA ASP A 194 2.37 -5.07 12.02
C ASP A 194 1.21 -6.07 12.03
N ASN A 195 1.32 -7.17 11.28
CA ASN A 195 0.25 -8.14 11.10
C ASN A 195 0.68 -9.61 11.24
N GLY A 196 1.93 -9.85 11.66
CA GLY A 196 2.44 -11.18 11.94
C GLY A 196 2.54 -12.04 10.68
N THR A 197 3.07 -11.47 9.59
CA THR A 197 3.30 -12.22 8.34
C THR A 197 4.73 -12.13 7.85
N LEU A 198 5.21 -13.22 7.28
CA LEU A 198 6.40 -13.24 6.45
C LEU A 198 5.98 -13.17 4.99
N ARG A 199 6.57 -12.26 4.21
CA ARG A 199 6.24 -12.08 2.80
C ARG A 199 7.43 -12.32 1.90
N VAL A 200 7.14 -12.87 0.73
CA VAL A 200 8.13 -13.10 -0.32
C VAL A 200 7.56 -12.55 -1.62
N ILE A 201 8.36 -11.75 -2.33
CA ILE A 201 8.04 -11.24 -3.65
C ILE A 201 8.88 -12.00 -4.66
N TYR A 202 8.22 -12.71 -5.56
CA TYR A 202 8.82 -13.40 -6.69
C TYR A 202 8.63 -12.57 -7.96
N GLY A 203 9.59 -12.60 -8.86
CA GLY A 203 9.54 -11.95 -10.16
C GLY A 203 9.81 -12.95 -11.28
N ASN A 204 8.99 -12.92 -12.33
CA ASN A 204 9.22 -13.73 -13.52
C ASN A 204 10.48 -13.27 -14.29
N ASP A 205 10.89 -14.02 -15.31
CA ASP A 205 12.10 -13.72 -16.09
C ASP A 205 12.12 -12.31 -16.69
N VAL A 206 10.96 -11.78 -17.09
CA VAL A 206 10.84 -10.41 -17.60
C VAL A 206 11.16 -9.40 -16.50
N ALA A 207 10.58 -9.57 -15.31
CA ALA A 207 10.89 -8.76 -14.14
C ALA A 207 12.37 -8.83 -13.75
N ILE A 208 12.96 -10.02 -13.73
CA ILE A 208 14.38 -10.21 -13.35
C ILE A 208 15.31 -9.54 -14.37
N LYS A 209 15.05 -9.69 -15.67
CA LYS A 209 15.83 -9.02 -16.72
C LYS A 209 15.70 -7.50 -16.63
N ALA A 210 14.51 -6.99 -16.36
CA ALA A 210 14.26 -5.56 -16.12
C ALA A 210 15.06 -5.04 -14.92
N ILE A 211 15.08 -5.77 -13.80
CA ILE A 211 15.88 -5.44 -12.62
C ILE A 211 17.38 -5.41 -12.96
N GLN A 212 17.90 -6.46 -13.62
CA GLN A 212 19.31 -6.59 -13.96
C GLN A 212 19.80 -5.49 -14.92
N SER A 213 18.95 -5.08 -15.85
CA SER A 213 19.23 -4.01 -16.81
C SER A 213 18.89 -2.60 -16.31
N ASN A 214 18.38 -2.48 -15.07
CA ASN A 214 17.87 -1.24 -14.49
C ASN A 214 16.78 -0.56 -15.36
N HIS A 215 16.00 -1.37 -16.09
CA HIS A 215 14.90 -0.93 -16.94
C HIS A 215 13.56 -1.26 -16.28
N THR A 216 13.27 -0.54 -15.18
CA THR A 216 12.09 -0.79 -14.31
C THR A 216 11.09 0.36 -14.30
N HIS A 217 11.30 1.41 -15.12
CA HIS A 217 10.40 2.54 -15.22
C HIS A 217 10.27 3.04 -16.68
N PRO A 218 9.17 2.73 -17.38
CA PRO A 218 8.14 1.76 -16.96
C PRO A 218 8.70 0.33 -16.92
N TRP A 219 8.04 -0.57 -16.21
CA TRP A 219 8.29 -1.99 -16.34
C TRP A 219 7.86 -2.47 -17.74
N PRO A 220 8.59 -3.41 -18.36
CA PRO A 220 8.17 -4.03 -19.61
C PRO A 220 6.82 -4.75 -19.48
N ASP A 221 6.00 -4.68 -20.53
CA ASP A 221 4.82 -5.53 -20.62
C ASP A 221 5.24 -7.02 -20.55
N GLY A 222 4.48 -7.81 -19.78
CA GLY A 222 4.82 -9.18 -19.42
C GLY A 222 5.57 -9.32 -18.10
N THR A 223 5.99 -8.22 -17.43
CA THR A 223 6.47 -8.27 -16.04
C THR A 223 5.37 -8.78 -15.11
N ILE A 224 5.69 -9.77 -14.28
CA ILE A 224 4.78 -10.28 -13.25
C ILE A 224 5.49 -10.38 -11.91
N PHE A 225 4.85 -9.82 -10.88
CA PHE A 225 5.22 -10.05 -9.49
C PHE A 225 4.18 -10.94 -8.81
N ALA A 226 4.64 -11.95 -8.09
CA ALA A 226 3.83 -12.73 -7.16
C ALA A 226 4.28 -12.40 -5.73
N LYS A 227 3.42 -11.76 -4.94
CA LYS A 227 3.67 -11.46 -3.54
C LYS A 227 2.90 -12.43 -2.66
N VAL A 228 3.64 -13.30 -2.00
CA VAL A 228 3.10 -14.34 -1.13
C VAL A 228 3.23 -13.89 0.31
N ALA A 229 2.23 -14.16 1.12
CA ALA A 229 2.30 -13.98 2.56
C ALA A 229 2.02 -15.32 3.27
N TRP A 230 2.86 -15.59 4.27
CA TRP A 230 2.74 -16.68 5.21
C TRP A 230 2.51 -16.07 6.59
N LYS A 231 1.77 -16.76 7.46
CA LYS A 231 1.75 -16.40 8.88
C LYS A 231 3.14 -16.64 9.47
N GLU A 232 3.50 -15.86 10.47
CA GLU A 232 4.71 -16.12 11.24
C GLU A 232 4.58 -17.42 12.04
N ASP A 233 5.63 -18.23 12.02
CA ASP A 233 5.83 -19.35 12.93
C ASP A 233 7.12 -19.14 13.72
N THR A 234 6.97 -18.48 14.88
CA THR A 234 8.10 -18.15 15.76
C THR A 234 8.48 -19.36 16.61
N ASP A 235 9.73 -19.80 16.50
CA ASP A 235 10.25 -20.92 17.27
C ASP A 235 10.62 -20.55 18.72
N SER A 236 11.09 -21.52 19.50
CA SER A 236 11.49 -21.32 20.90
C SER A 236 12.70 -20.40 21.08
N ASN A 237 13.49 -20.18 20.02
CA ASN A 237 14.63 -19.27 20.02
C ASN A 237 14.24 -17.85 19.59
N GLY A 238 12.97 -17.62 19.24
CA GLY A 238 12.49 -16.36 18.70
C GLY A 238 12.77 -16.16 17.21
N ILE A 239 13.17 -17.21 16.50
CA ILE A 239 13.38 -17.17 15.05
C ILE A 239 12.04 -17.33 14.35
N ILE A 240 11.74 -16.39 13.46
CA ILE A 240 10.51 -16.32 12.69
C ILE A 240 10.68 -17.11 11.39
N ASN A 241 9.86 -18.15 11.23
CA ASN A 241 9.83 -19.01 10.06
C ASN A 241 8.57 -18.74 9.21
N PRO A 242 8.56 -19.10 7.91
CA PRO A 242 7.34 -19.15 7.13
C PRO A 242 6.43 -20.24 7.71
N GLY A 243 5.24 -19.84 8.17
CA GLY A 243 4.23 -20.70 8.76
C GLY A 243 3.12 -21.10 7.79
N ALA A 244 1.87 -21.08 8.25
CA ALA A 244 0.69 -21.37 7.44
C ALA A 244 0.51 -20.39 6.27
N PHE A 245 0.08 -20.88 5.12
CA PHE A 245 -0.23 -20.03 3.96
C PHE A 245 -1.34 -19.03 4.31
N TRP A 246 -1.15 -17.77 3.93
CA TRP A 246 -2.15 -16.74 4.17
C TRP A 246 -2.80 -16.25 2.88
N GLN A 247 -1.99 -15.81 1.91
CA GLN A 247 -2.48 -15.30 0.63
C GLN A 247 -1.36 -15.18 -0.41
N VAL A 248 -1.76 -15.02 -1.67
CA VAL A 248 -0.90 -14.58 -2.76
C VAL A 248 -1.57 -13.46 -3.55
N GLU A 249 -0.77 -12.50 -3.98
CA GLU A 249 -1.16 -11.32 -4.75
C GLU A 249 -0.33 -11.27 -6.03
N PHE A 250 -0.94 -10.82 -7.13
CA PHE A 250 -0.27 -10.65 -8.41
C PHE A 250 -0.41 -9.23 -8.92
N MET A 251 0.71 -8.71 -9.43
CA MET A 251 0.77 -7.53 -10.28
C MET A 251 1.28 -7.96 -11.66
N ILE A 252 0.50 -7.68 -12.71
CA ILE A 252 0.77 -8.13 -14.09
C ILE A 252 0.84 -6.90 -15.00
N ARG A 253 2.01 -6.63 -15.59
CA ARG A 253 2.19 -5.47 -16.48
C ARG A 253 1.66 -5.80 -17.87
N ASN A 254 0.66 -5.04 -18.32
CA ASN A 254 0.25 -4.99 -19.72
C ASN A 254 -0.42 -3.64 -19.99
N SER A 255 0.25 -2.78 -20.75
CA SER A 255 -0.11 -1.37 -20.90
C SER A 255 -1.44 -1.17 -21.61
N GLN A 256 -1.74 -2.06 -22.56
CA GLN A 256 -2.95 -2.00 -23.36
C GLN A 256 -4.12 -2.66 -22.64
N GLN A 257 -3.93 -3.90 -22.16
CA GLN A 257 -4.99 -4.67 -21.51
C GLN A 257 -5.46 -4.03 -20.19
N TYR A 258 -4.55 -3.39 -19.46
CA TYR A 258 -4.80 -2.83 -18.14
C TYR A 258 -4.74 -1.30 -18.12
N ALA A 259 -5.00 -0.63 -19.24
CA ALA A 259 -4.96 0.83 -19.35
C ALA A 259 -5.80 1.54 -18.26
N ASP A 260 -7.01 1.04 -18.00
CA ASP A 260 -7.93 1.57 -16.98
C ASP A 260 -7.47 1.34 -15.53
N THR A 261 -6.50 0.44 -15.34
CA THR A 261 -5.93 0.09 -14.03
C THR A 261 -4.44 0.41 -13.95
N LYS A 262 -4.06 1.52 -14.62
CA LYS A 262 -2.71 2.10 -14.61
C LYS A 262 -1.64 1.23 -15.29
N GLY A 263 -2.04 0.43 -16.28
CA GLY A 263 -1.15 -0.50 -17.00
C GLY A 263 -0.85 -1.79 -16.25
N TRP A 264 -1.50 -2.01 -15.10
CA TRP A 264 -1.29 -3.15 -14.21
C TRP A 264 -2.58 -3.92 -13.94
N GLY A 265 -2.51 -5.25 -14.05
CA GLY A 265 -3.51 -6.18 -13.56
C GLY A 265 -3.27 -6.47 -12.08
N TRP A 266 -4.31 -6.36 -11.27
CA TRP A 266 -4.25 -6.52 -9.81
C TRP A 266 -5.14 -7.70 -9.40
N ALA A 267 -4.57 -8.71 -8.74
CA ALA A 267 -5.33 -9.86 -8.29
C ALA A 267 -4.81 -10.41 -6.96
N ARG A 268 -5.69 -11.03 -6.17
CA ARG A 268 -5.36 -11.60 -4.85
C ARG A 268 -6.22 -12.84 -4.59
N TRP A 269 -5.59 -13.85 -4.00
CA TRP A 269 -6.24 -15.07 -3.50
C TRP A 269 -5.86 -15.28 -2.03
N ARG A 270 -6.83 -15.69 -1.19
CA ARG A 270 -6.65 -15.85 0.25
C ARG A 270 -7.01 -17.27 0.69
N GLY A 271 -6.37 -17.71 1.77
CA GLY A 271 -6.65 -18.99 2.40
C GLY A 271 -6.07 -20.20 1.66
N ASN A 272 -6.06 -21.35 2.32
CA ASN A 272 -5.53 -22.60 1.76
C ASN A 272 -6.36 -23.12 0.57
N ASP A 273 -7.60 -22.64 0.42
CA ASP A 273 -8.50 -22.93 -0.69
C ASP A 273 -8.30 -22.00 -1.90
N LEU A 274 -7.39 -21.02 -1.80
CA LEU A 274 -7.12 -20.02 -2.84
C LEU A 274 -8.41 -19.37 -3.32
N LYS A 275 -9.18 -18.78 -2.40
CA LYS A 275 -10.39 -18.06 -2.74
C LYS A 275 -10.05 -16.67 -3.31
N PRO A 276 -10.62 -16.27 -4.47
CA PRO A 276 -10.38 -14.94 -5.02
C PRO A 276 -10.89 -13.84 -4.08
N TYR A 277 -10.12 -12.76 -3.96
CA TYR A 277 -10.45 -11.60 -3.14
C TYR A 277 -11.38 -10.62 -3.87
N GLY A 278 -12.12 -9.85 -3.07
CA GLY A 278 -12.99 -8.77 -3.54
C GLY A 278 -14.47 -9.12 -3.43
N LYS A 279 -15.32 -8.09 -3.59
CA LYS A 279 -16.78 -8.23 -3.67
C LYS A 279 -17.31 -8.03 -5.09
N THR A 280 -16.59 -7.26 -5.90
CA THR A 280 -16.94 -6.92 -7.29
C THR A 280 -15.68 -6.85 -8.14
N ALA A 281 -15.82 -6.78 -9.47
CA ALA A 281 -14.70 -6.61 -10.39
C ALA A 281 -13.87 -5.33 -10.15
N THR A 282 -14.41 -4.34 -9.45
CA THR A 282 -13.75 -3.05 -9.18
C THR A 282 -12.89 -3.04 -7.92
N PHE A 283 -12.67 -4.19 -7.27
CA PHE A 283 -11.83 -4.28 -6.07
C PHE A 283 -10.39 -3.75 -6.30
N SER A 284 -9.91 -3.80 -7.56
CA SER A 284 -8.58 -3.31 -7.94
C SER A 284 -8.37 -1.83 -7.62
N LYS A 285 -9.44 -1.03 -7.47
CA LYS A 285 -9.34 0.37 -7.03
C LYS A 285 -8.66 0.51 -5.67
N GLU A 286 -8.88 -0.45 -4.76
CA GLU A 286 -8.22 -0.48 -3.45
C GLU A 286 -6.70 -0.67 -3.60
N CYS A 287 -6.29 -1.54 -4.53
CA CYS A 287 -4.88 -1.78 -4.86
C CYS A 287 -4.25 -0.53 -5.48
N ILE A 288 -4.92 0.06 -6.48
CA ILE A 288 -4.43 1.26 -7.18
C ILE A 288 -4.29 2.43 -6.21
N SER A 289 -5.28 2.68 -5.35
CA SER A 289 -5.23 3.77 -4.36
C SER A 289 -4.02 3.65 -3.43
N CYS A 290 -3.69 2.44 -2.99
CA CYS A 290 -2.51 2.19 -2.16
C CYS A 290 -1.20 2.35 -2.94
N HIS A 291 -1.17 2.01 -4.23
CA HIS A 291 0.01 2.07 -5.07
C HIS A 291 0.19 3.40 -5.83
N GLU A 292 -0.81 4.28 -5.87
CA GLU A 292 -0.79 5.57 -6.55
C GLU A 292 0.37 6.48 -6.10
N PRO A 293 0.77 6.52 -4.81
CA PRO A 293 1.94 7.30 -4.41
C PRO A 293 3.25 6.85 -5.07
N MET A 294 3.28 5.63 -5.62
CA MET A 294 4.42 5.06 -6.36
C MET A 294 4.33 5.23 -7.87
N LYS A 295 3.48 6.13 -8.39
CA LYS A 295 3.34 6.38 -9.84
C LYS A 295 4.68 6.68 -10.54
N ASP A 296 5.60 7.38 -9.89
CA ASP A 296 6.93 7.72 -10.43
C ASP A 296 7.94 6.54 -10.36
N LYS A 297 7.47 5.39 -9.88
CA LYS A 297 8.14 4.08 -9.85
C LYS A 297 7.27 3.02 -10.53
N ASP A 298 6.41 3.46 -11.45
CA ASP A 298 5.45 2.64 -12.19
C ASP A 298 4.63 1.75 -11.24
N TYR A 299 4.16 2.36 -10.15
CA TYR A 299 3.28 1.77 -9.14
C TYR A 299 3.88 0.60 -8.34
N VAL A 300 5.21 0.37 -8.39
CA VAL A 300 5.87 -0.73 -7.69
C VAL A 300 6.69 -0.24 -6.49
N PHE A 301 6.34 -0.72 -5.28
CA PHE A 301 7.10 -0.47 -4.05
C PHE A 301 8.38 -1.28 -3.94
N THR A 302 8.43 -2.43 -4.63
CA THR A 302 9.48 -3.42 -4.44
C THR A 302 10.84 -2.82 -4.79
N ILE A 303 11.71 -2.73 -3.80
CA ILE A 303 13.12 -2.43 -3.99
C ILE A 303 13.81 -3.77 -4.24
N PRO A 304 14.31 -4.03 -5.47
CA PRO A 304 14.96 -5.31 -5.76
C PRO A 304 16.14 -5.49 -4.83
N ASP A 305 16.12 -6.60 -4.11
CA ASP A 305 17.22 -6.97 -3.25
C ASP A 305 18.16 -7.88 -4.05
N THR A 306 19.47 -7.68 -3.89
CA THR A 306 20.52 -8.39 -4.65
C THR A 306 20.69 -9.82 -4.14
N LEU A 307 19.62 -10.60 -4.08
CA LEU A 307 19.70 -12.03 -3.78
C LEU A 307 20.38 -12.75 -4.94
N VAL A 308 21.16 -13.78 -4.60
CA VAL A 308 21.76 -14.66 -5.59
C VAL A 308 20.65 -15.29 -6.43
N ALA A 309 20.84 -15.35 -7.75
CA ALA A 309 19.85 -15.93 -8.65
C ALA A 309 19.57 -17.40 -8.32
N GLY A 310 18.29 -17.74 -8.21
CA GLY A 310 17.84 -19.10 -7.91
C GLY A 310 16.46 -19.13 -7.24
N LYS A 311 16.03 -20.35 -6.90
CA LYS A 311 14.77 -20.63 -6.21
C LYS A 311 14.95 -20.48 -4.70
N LEU A 312 14.16 -19.63 -4.06
CA LEU A 312 14.14 -19.55 -2.60
C LEU A 312 13.57 -20.84 -2.02
N ILE A 313 14.35 -21.47 -1.14
CA ILE A 313 13.93 -22.64 -0.37
C ILE A 313 13.23 -22.19 0.90
N THR A 314 13.83 -21.25 1.63
CA THR A 314 13.28 -20.69 2.86
C THR A 314 13.94 -19.36 3.21
N THR A 315 13.26 -18.55 4.02
CA THR A 315 13.82 -17.34 4.62
C THR A 315 13.35 -17.21 6.07
N HIS A 316 14.23 -16.73 6.93
CA HIS A 316 14.00 -16.61 8.36
C HIS A 316 14.39 -15.23 8.86
N TYR A 317 13.73 -14.76 9.92
CA TYR A 317 14.05 -13.48 10.57
C TYR A 317 14.30 -13.69 12.06
N ASP A 318 15.39 -13.13 12.56
CA ASP A 318 15.71 -13.06 13.97
C ASP A 318 15.73 -11.58 14.37
N ARG A 319 14.60 -11.12 14.93
CA ARG A 319 14.45 -9.73 15.40
C ARG A 319 15.36 -9.43 16.59
N ASN A 320 15.75 -10.43 17.39
CA ASN A 320 16.62 -10.22 18.54
C ASN A 320 18.06 -9.96 18.10
N ARG A 321 18.53 -10.71 17.10
CA ARG A 321 19.88 -10.54 16.53
C ARG A 321 19.94 -9.51 15.40
N GLN A 322 18.81 -8.99 14.96
CA GLN A 322 18.71 -8.08 13.81
C GLN A 322 19.29 -8.71 12.52
N LEU A 323 18.99 -9.99 12.31
CA LEU A 323 19.51 -10.77 11.19
C LEU A 323 18.39 -11.50 10.43
N THR A 324 18.56 -11.65 9.13
CA THR A 324 17.74 -12.51 8.29
C THR A 324 18.60 -13.49 7.51
N THR A 325 18.12 -14.71 7.36
CA THR A 325 18.80 -15.78 6.62
C THR A 325 17.90 -16.25 5.49
N ALA A 326 18.40 -16.23 4.26
CA ALA A 326 17.73 -16.84 3.10
C ALA A 326 18.54 -18.02 2.58
N ILE A 327 17.87 -19.12 2.23
CA ILE A 327 18.48 -20.26 1.55
C ILE A 327 17.93 -20.32 0.13
N VAL A 328 18.82 -20.23 -0.86
CA VAL A 328 18.47 -20.21 -2.29
C VAL A 328 19.13 -21.39 -2.99
N LYS A 329 18.34 -22.22 -3.67
CA LYS A 329 18.83 -23.26 -4.58
C LYS A 329 19.14 -22.63 -5.94
N ARG A 330 20.39 -22.76 -6.38
CA ARG A 330 20.89 -22.19 -7.62
C ARG A 330 20.71 -23.16 -8.79
N PRO A 331 20.75 -22.67 -10.05
CA PRO A 331 20.63 -23.53 -11.24
C PRO A 331 21.72 -24.60 -11.37
N ASP A 332 22.89 -24.38 -10.76
CA ASP A 332 24.03 -25.32 -10.74
C ASP A 332 23.92 -26.38 -9.63
N ASN A 333 22.73 -26.56 -9.05
CA ASN A 333 22.44 -27.44 -7.90
C ASN A 333 23.23 -27.12 -6.62
N THR A 334 23.88 -25.95 -6.54
CA THR A 334 24.42 -25.44 -5.27
C THR A 334 23.35 -24.71 -4.47
N TYR A 335 23.56 -24.62 -3.15
CA TYR A 335 22.71 -23.86 -2.24
C TYR A 335 23.51 -22.67 -1.70
N ALA A 336 22.93 -21.48 -1.80
CA ALA A 336 23.46 -20.28 -1.18
C ALA A 336 22.70 -19.99 0.11
N GLN A 337 23.39 -19.99 1.24
CA GLN A 337 22.90 -19.45 2.50
C GLN A 337 23.37 -18.01 2.62
N ILE A 338 22.44 -17.07 2.66
CA ILE A 338 22.69 -15.64 2.65
C ILE A 338 22.23 -15.08 4.01
N LEU A 339 23.18 -14.60 4.81
CA LEU A 339 22.91 -13.90 6.05
C LEU A 339 22.99 -12.39 5.81
N ARG A 340 21.98 -11.65 6.26
CA ARG A 340 21.93 -10.18 6.14
C ARG A 340 21.49 -9.54 7.43
N GLN A 341 21.84 -8.27 7.61
CA GLN A 341 21.22 -7.43 8.63
C GLN A 341 19.73 -7.24 8.31
N ILE A 342 18.91 -7.02 9.33
CA ILE A 342 17.57 -6.47 9.16
C ILE A 342 17.68 -4.95 9.11
N ARG A 343 16.86 -4.33 8.26
CA ARG A 343 16.61 -2.89 8.30
C ARG A 343 15.10 -2.60 8.22
N PRO A 344 14.63 -1.48 8.78
CA PRO A 344 13.27 -1.03 8.55
C PRO A 344 13.01 -0.79 7.06
N ASP A 345 11.79 -1.07 6.63
CA ASP A 345 11.28 -0.63 5.35
C ASP A 345 11.30 0.92 5.27
N PRO A 346 11.88 1.52 4.22
CA PRO A 346 12.02 2.98 4.13
C PRO A 346 10.68 3.71 4.02
N HIS A 347 9.61 3.02 3.62
CA HIS A 347 8.26 3.59 3.54
C HIS A 347 7.42 3.32 4.81
N TRP A 348 8.02 2.67 5.82
CA TRP A 348 7.43 2.40 7.12
C TRP A 348 6.14 1.57 7.09
N PHE A 349 6.05 0.56 6.21
CA PHE A 349 4.88 -0.33 6.15
C PHE A 349 4.69 -1.30 7.33
N GLY A 350 5.27 -1.01 8.50
CA GLY A 350 5.28 -1.95 9.63
C GLY A 350 6.10 -3.20 9.30
N ALA A 351 7.24 -2.98 8.64
CA ALA A 351 7.96 -3.98 7.89
C ALA A 351 9.47 -3.89 8.13
N ASN A 352 10.10 -5.05 8.17
CA ASN A 352 11.54 -5.27 8.16
C ASN A 352 11.93 -5.94 6.85
N ILE A 353 12.94 -5.41 6.18
CA ILE A 353 13.48 -5.96 4.92
C ILE A 353 14.95 -6.33 5.11
N PRO A 354 15.53 -7.20 4.26
CA PRO A 354 16.95 -7.46 4.32
C PRO A 354 17.76 -6.19 4.02
N GLY A 355 18.84 -6.03 4.78
CA GLY A 355 19.78 -4.94 4.70
C GLY A 355 21.11 -5.39 4.10
N LYS A 356 22.21 -4.89 4.67
CA LYS A 356 23.55 -5.21 4.16
C LYS A 356 23.85 -6.71 4.33
N PRO A 357 24.50 -7.35 3.34
CA PRO A 357 24.96 -8.73 3.49
C PRO A 357 26.01 -8.82 4.60
N VAL A 358 25.90 -9.87 5.42
CA VAL A 358 26.85 -10.23 6.47
C VAL A 358 27.74 -11.37 5.98
N SER A 359 27.14 -12.42 5.42
CA SER A 359 27.87 -13.54 4.81
C SER A 359 27.05 -14.22 3.73
N VAL A 360 27.76 -14.88 2.80
CA VAL A 360 27.18 -15.76 1.79
C VAL A 360 28.01 -17.03 1.76
N ASN A 361 27.39 -18.16 2.09
CA ASN A 361 28.01 -19.47 2.07
C ASN A 361 27.40 -20.33 0.97
N PHE A 362 28.23 -21.03 0.21
CA PHE A 362 27.79 -21.95 -0.82
C PHE A 362 28.04 -23.40 -0.40
N THR A 363 27.03 -24.24 -0.54
CA THR A 363 27.11 -25.67 -0.22
C THR A 363 26.61 -26.50 -1.39
N THR A 364 27.36 -27.53 -1.76
CA THR A 364 26.93 -28.60 -2.66
C THR A 364 26.44 -29.77 -1.83
N PHE A 365 25.23 -30.27 -2.10
CA PHE A 365 24.85 -31.59 -1.63
C PHE A 365 25.28 -32.59 -2.70
N THR A 366 26.23 -33.46 -2.38
CA THR A 366 26.45 -34.68 -3.15
C THR A 366 25.39 -35.68 -2.72
N ASP A 367 24.69 -36.32 -3.68
CA ASP A 367 23.63 -37.32 -3.45
C ASP A 367 24.12 -38.63 -2.76
N ALA A 368 25.23 -38.58 -2.03
CA ALA A 368 25.76 -39.70 -1.27
C ALA A 368 25.52 -39.48 0.23
N GLN A 369 24.27 -39.63 0.68
CA GLN A 369 24.08 -40.30 1.97
C GLN A 369 24.15 -41.81 1.68
N PRO A 370 25.16 -42.54 2.18
CA PRO A 370 24.93 -43.95 2.49
C PRO A 370 23.70 -43.98 3.40
N ALA A 371 22.77 -44.89 3.15
CA ALA A 371 21.69 -45.16 4.10
C ALA A 371 22.31 -45.18 5.50
N LEU A 372 21.79 -44.36 6.42
CA LEU A 372 22.18 -44.44 7.82
C LEU A 372 21.96 -45.90 8.22
N ALA A 373 23.05 -46.66 8.33
CA ALA A 373 23.02 -47.97 8.93
C ALA A 373 22.70 -47.72 10.40
N VAL A 374 21.43 -47.88 10.73
CA VAL A 374 20.97 -47.93 12.11
C VAL A 374 21.48 -49.27 12.68
N PRO A 375 22.30 -49.27 13.76
CA PRO A 375 22.58 -50.48 14.52
C PRO A 375 21.32 -51.03 15.21
#